data_AF-A0A512AZH9-F1
#
_entry.id   AF-A0A512AZH9-F1
#
_cell.length_a   1.000
_cell.length_b   1.000
_cell.length_c   1.000
_cell.angle_alpha   90.00
_cell.angle_beta   90.00
_cell.angle_gamma   90.00
#
_symmetry.space_group_name_H-M   'P 1'
#
loop_
_entity.id
_entity.type
_entity.pdbx_description
1 polymer ?
#
loop_
_entity_poly.entity_id
_entity_poly.type
_entity_poly.pdbx_seq_one_letter_code
_entity_poly.pdbx_strand_id
1 'polypeptide(L)'
;MLKLSARQKREVYSVSNLIFHLAIFVILLLTLNSCTQAEDVPEANCGTLATVRNLTGLDGCGFVFELDNGTKLEPYIPAQNTTDGQQSPLKNFPLADGQRVSITYQVRQDVGSICMAGSIAEITCLETVTVPGGNN
;
A
#
# COMPACT_ATOMS: atom_id res chain seq x y z
N MET A 1 7.51 -30.31 60.48
CA MET A 1 6.71 -29.06 60.54
C MET A 1 7.60 -27.95 61.11
N LEU A 2 8.21 -27.11 60.26
CA LEU A 2 9.04 -25.99 60.74
C LEU A 2 8.13 -24.86 61.26
N LYS A 3 8.18 -24.56 62.56
CA LYS A 3 7.54 -23.39 63.16
C LYS A 3 8.46 -22.17 63.02
N LEU A 4 8.20 -21.33 62.03
CA LEU A 4 8.90 -20.06 61.81
C LEU A 4 8.51 -19.03 62.87
N SER A 5 9.50 -18.32 63.44
CA SER A 5 9.29 -17.31 64.49
C SER A 5 8.59 -16.06 63.94
N ALA A 6 7.90 -15.30 64.80
CA ALA A 6 7.15 -14.09 64.40
C ALA A 6 8.03 -13.04 63.71
N ARG A 7 9.33 -13.01 64.02
CA ARG A 7 10.31 -12.10 63.41
C ARG A 7 10.68 -12.53 61.98
N GLN A 8 10.84 -13.84 61.74
CA GLN A 8 11.04 -14.39 60.39
C GLN A 8 9.82 -14.15 59.49
N LYS A 9 8.60 -14.21 60.04
CA LYS A 9 7.38 -13.95 59.26
C LYS A 9 7.33 -12.52 58.73
N ARG A 10 7.81 -11.52 59.49
CA ARG A 10 7.80 -10.10 59.09
C ARG A 10 8.80 -9.81 57.96
N GLU A 11 10.00 -10.36 58.06
CA GLU A 11 11.04 -10.27 57.01
C GLU A 11 10.60 -10.99 55.73
N VAL A 12 10.01 -12.19 55.86
CA VAL A 12 9.47 -12.95 54.72
C VAL A 12 8.31 -12.21 54.06
N TYR A 13 7.45 -11.53 54.84
CA TYR A 13 6.35 -10.73 54.28
C TYR A 13 6.84 -9.49 53.54
N SER A 14 7.88 -8.82 54.06
CA SER A 14 8.49 -7.66 53.42
C SER A 14 9.18 -8.03 52.10
N VAL A 15 9.92 -9.14 52.08
CA VAL A 15 10.57 -9.66 50.86
C VAL A 15 9.54 -10.17 49.86
N SER A 16 8.49 -10.87 50.32
CA SER A 16 7.38 -11.33 49.49
C SER A 16 6.66 -10.15 48.81
N ASN A 17 6.38 -9.08 49.55
CA ASN A 17 5.73 -7.89 48.99
C ASN A 17 6.62 -7.14 47.99
N LEU A 18 7.93 -7.06 48.25
CA LEU A 18 8.89 -6.48 47.31
C LEU A 18 8.99 -7.29 46.01
N ILE A 19 9.02 -8.61 46.11
CA ILE A 19 9.03 -9.53 44.95
C ILE A 19 7.72 -9.40 44.17
N PHE A 20 6.58 -9.26 44.85
CA PHE A 20 5.28 -9.11 44.21
C PHE A 20 5.18 -7.81 43.39
N HIS A 21 5.66 -6.69 43.93
CA HIS A 21 5.72 -5.43 43.20
C HIS A 21 6.70 -5.48 42.01
N LEU A 22 7.86 -6.13 42.18
CA LEU A 22 8.82 -6.34 41.10
C LEU A 22 8.21 -7.18 39.96
N ALA A 23 7.49 -8.24 40.29
CA ALA A 23 6.82 -9.11 39.32
C ALA A 23 5.74 -8.37 38.52
N ILE A 24 4.92 -7.54 39.17
CA ILE A 24 3.91 -6.70 38.51
C ILE A 24 4.56 -5.72 37.52
N PHE A 25 5.66 -5.06 37.93
CA PHE A 25 6.36 -4.12 37.08
C PHE A 25 6.96 -4.79 35.82
N VAL A 26 7.52 -6.00 35.97
CA VAL A 26 8.05 -6.78 34.83
C VAL A 26 6.93 -7.20 33.88
N ILE A 27 5.78 -7.64 34.40
CA ILE A 27 4.61 -7.99 33.57
C ILE A 27 4.10 -6.75 32.81
N LEU A 28 4.05 -5.58 33.45
CA LEU A 28 3.67 -4.33 32.81
C LEU A 28 4.62 -3.96 31.66
N LEU A 29 5.94 -4.13 31.86
CA LEU A 29 6.95 -3.90 30.80
C LEU A 29 6.81 -4.89 29.63
N LEU A 30 6.41 -6.13 29.88
CA LEU A 30 6.17 -7.13 28.83
C LEU A 30 4.96 -6.77 27.95
N THR A 31 3.92 -6.15 28.52
CA THR A 31 2.72 -5.74 27.76
C THR A 31 2.94 -4.56 26.82
N LEU A 32 3.98 -3.74 27.03
CA LEU A 32 4.29 -2.58 26.18
C LEU A 32 5.00 -2.94 24.86
N ASN A 33 5.44 -4.18 24.69
CA ASN A 33 6.14 -4.64 23.47
C ASN A 33 5.21 -5.30 22.44
N SER A 34 3.90 -5.36 22.69
CA SER A 34 2.94 -5.98 21.78
C SER A 34 2.20 -4.92 20.96
N CYS A 35 2.93 -4.18 20.13
CA CYS A 35 2.32 -3.34 19.10
C CYS A 35 3.27 -3.13 17.92
N THR A 36 3.06 -3.91 16.86
CA THR A 36 2.84 -3.35 15.52
C THR A 36 1.87 -4.29 14.84
N GLN A 37 0.59 -3.91 14.76
CA GLN A 37 -0.21 -4.40 13.66
C GLN A 37 0.56 -4.00 12.40
N ALA A 38 0.92 -4.98 11.58
CA ALA A 38 1.24 -4.68 10.19
C ALA A 38 0.00 -3.95 9.68
N GLU A 39 0.14 -2.67 9.39
CA GLU A 39 -0.92 -1.94 8.73
C GLU A 39 -1.16 -2.68 7.42
N ASP A 40 -2.36 -3.22 7.25
CA ASP A 40 -2.84 -3.70 5.97
C ASP A 40 -2.62 -2.54 4.99
N VAL A 41 -1.54 -2.63 4.20
CA VAL A 41 -1.35 -1.78 3.03
C VAL A 41 -2.65 -1.96 2.24
N PRO A 42 -3.41 -0.91 1.95
CA PRO A 42 -4.64 -1.07 1.19
C PRO A 42 -4.25 -1.78 -0.10
N GLU A 43 -4.74 -3.02 -0.26
CA GLU A 43 -4.58 -3.78 -1.49
C GLU A 43 -5.18 -2.92 -2.61
N ALA A 44 -4.33 -2.20 -3.33
CA ALA A 44 -4.73 -1.50 -4.53
C ALA A 44 -5.00 -2.59 -5.57
N ASN A 45 -6.28 -2.94 -5.74
CA ASN A 45 -6.82 -4.21 -6.22
C ASN A 45 -6.59 -4.48 -7.72
N CYS A 46 -5.79 -3.66 -8.40
CA CYS A 46 -5.36 -3.86 -9.77
C CYS A 46 -3.95 -4.49 -9.91
N GLY A 47 -3.20 -4.65 -8.81
CA GLY A 47 -2.01 -5.52 -8.75
C GLY A 47 -0.68 -4.98 -9.31
N THR A 48 -0.65 -4.06 -10.28
CA THR A 48 0.62 -3.47 -10.78
C THR A 48 0.73 -1.99 -10.48
N LEU A 49 1.78 -1.58 -9.76
CA LEU A 49 2.01 -0.16 -9.50
C LEU A 49 2.60 0.55 -10.72
N ALA A 50 2.11 1.76 -10.96
CA ALA A 50 2.60 2.66 -11.99
C ALA A 50 2.52 4.12 -11.55
N THR A 51 3.37 4.95 -12.14
CA THR A 51 3.33 6.40 -12.00
C THR A 51 2.77 7.02 -13.28
N VAL A 52 1.74 7.84 -13.16
CA VAL A 52 1.19 8.61 -14.28
C VAL A 52 2.22 9.65 -14.72
N ARG A 53 2.50 9.71 -16.01
CA ARG A 53 3.40 10.71 -16.63
C ARG A 53 2.66 11.49 -17.69
N ASN A 54 2.73 12.82 -17.63
CA ASN A 54 2.21 13.69 -18.67
C ASN A 54 3.29 13.98 -19.69
N LEU A 55 3.16 13.40 -20.88
CA LEU A 55 4.07 13.62 -22.01
C LEU A 55 3.48 14.56 -23.08
N THR A 56 2.44 15.32 -22.72
CA THR A 56 1.88 16.36 -23.60
C THR A 56 2.97 17.31 -24.06
N GLY A 57 3.02 17.58 -25.37
CA GLY A 57 4.06 18.38 -26.01
C GLY A 57 5.10 17.54 -26.77
N LEU A 58 5.08 16.21 -26.58
CA LEU A 58 5.70 15.27 -27.51
C LEU A 58 4.69 14.82 -28.56
N ASP A 59 5.17 14.56 -29.78
CA ASP A 59 4.32 14.26 -30.93
C ASP A 59 3.41 13.05 -30.65
N GLY A 60 2.10 13.28 -30.69
CA GLY A 60 1.09 12.25 -30.43
C GLY A 60 0.97 11.71 -29.01
N CYS A 61 1.74 12.22 -28.05
CA CYS A 61 1.72 11.75 -26.67
C CYS A 61 0.73 12.54 -25.78
N GLY A 62 0.11 11.82 -24.85
CA GLY A 62 -0.69 12.36 -23.76
C GLY A 62 -0.18 11.86 -22.41
N PHE A 63 -1.08 11.36 -21.57
CA PHE A 63 -0.70 10.65 -20.36
C PHE A 63 -0.27 9.21 -20.67
N VAL A 64 0.79 8.75 -19.99
CA VAL A 64 1.27 7.36 -20.03
C VAL A 64 1.43 6.81 -18.61
N PHE A 65 1.50 5.49 -18.47
CA PHE A 65 1.77 4.82 -17.19
C PHE A 65 3.20 4.28 -17.18
N GLU A 66 4.04 4.78 -16.29
CA GLU A 66 5.42 4.33 -16.10
C GLU A 66 5.48 3.31 -14.97
N LEU A 67 5.83 2.07 -15.30
CA LEU A 67 6.04 0.98 -14.33
C LEU A 67 7.33 1.21 -13.52
N ASP A 68 7.47 0.50 -12.39
CA ASP A 68 8.64 0.64 -11.51
C ASP A 68 9.98 0.27 -12.14
N ASN A 69 9.95 -0.55 -13.19
CA ASN A 69 11.13 -0.87 -13.98
C ASN A 69 11.45 0.17 -15.06
N GLY A 70 10.71 1.27 -15.13
CA GLY A 70 10.86 2.35 -16.12
C GLY A 70 10.14 2.11 -17.46
N THR A 71 9.50 0.95 -17.64
CA THR A 71 8.69 0.67 -18.84
C THR A 71 7.50 1.60 -18.90
N LYS A 72 7.24 2.20 -20.06
CA LYS A 72 6.07 3.06 -20.29
C LYS A 72 4.98 2.28 -21.03
N LEU A 73 3.75 2.53 -20.62
CA LEU A 73 2.54 2.00 -21.24
C LEU A 73 1.73 3.17 -21.81
N GLU A 74 1.51 3.15 -23.11
CA GLU A 74 0.62 4.08 -23.80
C GLU A 74 -0.82 3.56 -23.70
N PRO A 75 -1.75 4.32 -23.10
CA PRO A 75 -3.11 3.83 -22.91
C PRO A 75 -3.85 3.74 -24.25
N TYR A 76 -4.29 2.54 -24.59
CA TYR A 76 -5.26 2.32 -25.66
C TYR A 76 -6.65 2.73 -25.18
N ILE A 77 -7.24 3.74 -25.83
CA ILE A 77 -8.62 4.15 -25.60
C ILE A 77 -9.45 3.69 -26.81
N PRO A 78 -10.28 2.64 -26.68
CA PRO A 78 -11.13 2.22 -27.78
C PRO A 78 -12.17 3.30 -28.13
N ALA A 79 -12.42 3.49 -29.42
CA ALA A 79 -13.40 4.48 -29.92
C ALA A 79 -14.86 4.14 -29.55
N GLN A 80 -15.12 2.88 -29.19
CA GLN A 80 -16.39 2.36 -28.70
C GLN A 80 -16.15 1.65 -27.36
N ASN A 81 -17.20 1.47 -26.54
CA ASN A 81 -17.11 0.65 -25.32
C ASN A 81 -16.46 -0.70 -25.67
N THR A 82 -15.72 -1.28 -24.73
CA THR A 82 -15.09 -2.59 -24.96
C THR A 82 -16.15 -3.61 -25.37
N THR A 83 -15.75 -4.71 -26.01
CA THR A 83 -16.66 -5.77 -26.51
C THR A 83 -17.64 -6.30 -25.46
N ASP A 84 -17.37 -6.06 -24.17
CA ASP A 84 -18.18 -6.48 -23.03
C ASP A 84 -19.10 -5.36 -22.48
N GLY A 85 -19.20 -4.23 -23.19
CA GLY A 85 -20.00 -3.07 -22.77
C GLY A 85 -19.41 -2.29 -21.59
N GLN A 86 -18.23 -2.67 -21.11
CA GLN A 86 -17.53 -1.96 -20.04
C GLN A 86 -16.86 -0.69 -20.59
N GLN A 87 -17.04 0.42 -19.87
CA GLN A 87 -16.35 1.66 -20.19
C GLN A 87 -14.91 1.55 -19.70
N SER A 88 -13.95 2.10 -20.46
CA SER A 88 -12.56 2.20 -20.00
C SER A 88 -12.52 2.89 -18.63
N PRO A 89 -11.76 2.37 -17.65
CA PRO A 89 -11.62 3.00 -16.35
C PRO A 89 -10.99 4.40 -16.44
N LEU A 90 -10.36 4.74 -17.57
CA LEU A 90 -9.76 6.05 -17.83
C LEU A 90 -10.79 7.16 -18.11
N LYS A 91 -12.01 6.82 -18.53
CA LYS A 91 -12.98 7.81 -19.05
C LYS A 91 -13.31 8.94 -18.07
N ASN A 92 -13.34 8.64 -16.78
CA ASN A 92 -13.67 9.60 -15.71
C ASN A 92 -12.62 9.65 -14.60
N PHE A 93 -11.42 9.13 -14.85
CA PHE A 93 -10.36 9.11 -13.85
C PHE A 93 -9.49 10.38 -14.00
N PRO A 94 -9.38 11.22 -12.96
CA PRO A 94 -8.56 12.43 -13.03
C PRO A 94 -7.08 12.06 -12.97
N LEU A 95 -6.44 12.00 -14.14
CA LEU A 95 -5.00 11.76 -14.25
C LEU A 95 -4.22 13.04 -13.97
N ALA A 96 -3.22 12.94 -13.10
CA ALA A 96 -2.25 13.99 -12.83
C ALA A 96 -0.81 13.47 -12.98
N ASP A 97 0.10 14.30 -13.48
CA ASP A 97 1.52 13.93 -13.56
C ASP A 97 2.08 13.62 -12.17
N GLY A 98 2.87 12.54 -12.08
CA GLY A 98 3.45 12.05 -10.83
C GLY A 98 2.48 11.26 -9.94
N GLN A 99 1.19 11.17 -10.29
CA GLN A 99 0.21 10.41 -9.52
C GLN A 99 0.56 8.92 -9.49
N ARG A 100 0.53 8.33 -8.29
CA ARG A 100 0.75 6.90 -8.10
C ARG A 100 -0.58 6.14 -8.19
N VAL A 101 -0.61 5.10 -9.00
CA VAL A 101 -1.81 4.29 -9.26
C VAL A 101 -1.46 2.80 -9.26
N SER A 102 -2.48 1.96 -9.06
CA SER A 102 -2.44 0.53 -9.30
C SER A 102 -3.27 0.22 -10.55
N ILE A 103 -2.72 -0.58 -11.46
CA ILE A 103 -3.33 -0.90 -12.75
C ILE A 103 -3.25 -2.39 -13.09
N THR A 104 -4.28 -2.87 -13.81
CA THR A 104 -4.23 -4.09 -14.61
C THR A 104 -4.27 -3.66 -16.07
N TYR A 105 -3.47 -4.30 -16.91
CA TYR A 105 -3.39 -3.94 -18.32
C TYR A 105 -3.17 -5.16 -19.21
N GLN A 106 -3.55 -5.02 -20.48
CA GLN A 106 -3.26 -5.98 -21.54
C GLN A 106 -2.51 -5.27 -22.66
N VAL A 107 -1.33 -5.77 -23.03
CA VAL A 107 -0.55 -5.22 -24.14
C VAL A 107 -1.26 -5.52 -25.46
N ARG A 108 -1.37 -4.50 -26.31
CA ARG A 108 -2.02 -4.57 -27.62
C ARG A 108 -0.94 -4.52 -28.71
N GLN A 109 -0.77 -5.62 -29.43
CA GLN A 109 0.22 -5.74 -30.52
C GLN A 109 -0.39 -5.44 -31.89
N ASP A 110 -1.72 -5.31 -31.95
CA ASP A 110 -2.53 -5.12 -33.14
C ASP A 110 -2.74 -3.64 -33.51
N VAL A 111 -2.20 -2.72 -32.69
CA VAL A 111 -2.38 -1.28 -32.81
C VAL A 111 -1.04 -0.57 -32.87
N GLY A 112 -0.99 0.55 -33.60
CA GLY A 112 0.16 1.43 -33.67
C GLY A 112 -0.16 2.79 -33.06
N SER A 113 0.87 3.47 -32.55
CA SER A 113 0.79 4.81 -31.98
C SER A 113 1.95 5.64 -32.49
N ILE A 114 1.70 6.92 -32.72
CA ILE A 114 2.72 7.89 -33.11
C ILE A 114 3.55 8.40 -31.91
N CYS A 115 3.06 8.22 -30.67
CA CYS A 115 3.77 8.65 -29.46
C CYS A 115 5.09 7.88 -29.24
N MET A 116 5.10 6.57 -29.53
CA MET A 116 6.28 5.69 -29.44
C MET A 116 7.03 5.76 -28.10
N ALA A 117 6.37 6.18 -27.02
CA ALA A 117 6.94 6.27 -25.68
C ALA A 117 7.07 4.89 -25.03
N GLY A 118 6.31 3.89 -25.48
CA GLY A 118 6.39 2.53 -24.98
C GLY A 118 5.39 1.57 -25.61
N SER A 119 5.10 0.48 -24.90
CA SER A 119 4.12 -0.51 -25.35
C SER A 119 2.72 0.06 -25.25
N ILE A 120 1.89 -0.19 -26.26
CA ILE A 120 0.48 0.20 -26.21
C ILE A 120 -0.27 -0.83 -25.38
N ALA A 121 -1.06 -0.38 -24.40
CA ALA A 121 -1.75 -1.25 -23.48
C ALA A 121 -3.17 -0.75 -23.17
N GLU A 122 -4.12 -1.68 -23.12
CA GLU A 122 -5.47 -1.44 -22.64
C GLU A 122 -5.49 -1.56 -21.13
N ILE A 123 -5.84 -0.48 -20.43
CA ILE A 123 -5.98 -0.47 -18.97
C ILE A 123 -7.36 -1.04 -18.62
N THR A 124 -7.37 -2.20 -17.96
CA THR A 124 -8.60 -2.93 -17.59
C THR A 124 -9.03 -2.68 -16.14
N CYS A 125 -8.12 -2.20 -15.30
CA CYS A 125 -8.37 -1.80 -13.92
C CYS A 125 -7.46 -0.61 -13.59
N LEU A 126 -7.98 0.37 -12.85
CA LEU A 126 -7.23 1.55 -12.41
C LEU A 126 -7.75 2.04 -11.06
N GLU A 127 -6.86 2.14 -10.08
CA GLU A 127 -7.15 2.64 -8.74
C GLU A 127 -6.07 3.61 -8.26
N THR A 128 -6.46 4.59 -7.45
CA THR A 128 -5.51 5.45 -6.73
C THR A 128 -4.85 4.68 -5.60
N VAL A 129 -3.54 4.89 -5.41
CA VAL A 129 -2.84 4.38 -4.24
C VAL A 129 -2.95 5.42 -3.13
N THR A 130 -3.68 5.11 -2.07
CA THR A 130 -3.68 5.92 -0.85
C THR A 130 -2.41 5.64 -0.06
N VAL A 131 -1.51 6.62 0.01
CA VAL A 131 -0.38 6.56 0.94
C VAL A 131 -0.89 6.96 2.33
N PRO A 132 -0.85 6.09 3.34
CA PRO A 132 -1.20 6.48 4.71
C PRO A 132 -0.19 7.55 5.18
N GLY A 133 -0.63 8.80 5.35
CA GLY A 133 0.19 9.88 5.93
C GLY A 133 0.41 11.15 5.09
N GLY A 134 -0.24 11.31 3.94
CA GLY A 134 -0.20 12.57 3.17
C GLY A 134 -1.27 13.56 3.62
N ASN A 135 -0.89 14.57 4.40
CA ASN A 135 -1.79 15.66 4.79
C ASN A 135 -2.00 16.62 3.61
N ASN A 136 -3.26 16.91 3.28
CA ASN A 136 -3.66 18.01 2.38
C ASN A 136 -3.36 19.38 3.01
#